data_AF-A0A534TA78-F1
#
_entry.id   AF-A0A534TA78-F1
#
_cell.length_a   1.000
_cell.length_b   1.000
_cell.length_c   1.000
_cell.angle_alpha   90.00
_cell.angle_beta   90.00
_cell.angle_gamma   90.00
#
_symmetry.space_group_name_H-M   'P 1'
#
loop_
_entity.id
_entity.type
_entity.pdbx_description
1 polymer ?
#
loop_
_entity_poly.entity_id
_entity_poly.type
_entity_poly.pdbx_seq_one_letter_code
_entity_poly.pdbx_strand_id
1 'polypeptide(L)'
;MKAGLEALQTRHDPETAIADFRKVLEHTPDHYGATFQLAAALEAAGRRDEARPLWEKMVAMAESHQDTETAASARAHLAGDAAGASEAVTMQAGLDALYQRHDPAEAIVQFRKVLEHNPTHYGATFQLASALDAAGKRAEARPLWEKMLQMAEASKDIETADKARARLHSTP
;
A
#
# COMPACT_ATOMS: atom_id res chain seq x y z
N MET A 1 1.99 28.15 -14.45
CA MET A 1 1.56 27.68 -13.12
C MET A 1 0.07 27.35 -13.02
N LYS A 2 -0.88 28.18 -13.48
CA LYS A 2 -2.33 27.91 -13.33
C LYS A 2 -2.85 26.64 -14.02
N ALA A 3 -2.40 26.34 -15.24
CA ALA A 3 -2.94 25.21 -16.02
C ALA A 3 -2.74 23.83 -15.38
N GLY A 4 -1.55 23.53 -14.84
CA GLY A 4 -1.27 22.24 -14.18
C GLY A 4 -2.02 22.07 -12.84
N LEU A 5 -2.19 23.15 -12.09
CA LEU A 5 -2.99 23.17 -10.85
C LEU A 5 -4.49 23.01 -11.15
N GLU A 6 -5.00 23.66 -12.20
CA GLU A 6 -6.39 23.50 -12.66
C GLU A 6 -6.68 22.10 -13.24
N ALA A 7 -5.70 21.44 -13.86
CA ALA A 7 -5.87 20.06 -14.33
C ALA A 7 -6.02 19.07 -13.15
N LEU A 8 -5.20 19.24 -12.10
CA LEU A 8 -5.25 18.42 -10.89
C LEU A 8 -6.51 18.67 -10.06
N GLN A 9 -6.94 19.93 -9.92
CA GLN A 9 -8.08 20.29 -9.08
C GLN A 9 -9.44 20.20 -9.77
N THR A 10 -9.50 20.46 -11.09
CA THR A 10 -10.79 20.65 -11.79
C THR A 10 -11.13 19.51 -12.74
N ARG A 11 -10.13 18.77 -13.25
CA ARG A 11 -10.32 17.72 -14.26
C ARG A 11 -9.98 16.31 -13.81
N HIS A 12 -9.35 16.15 -12.64
CA HIS A 12 -8.99 14.84 -12.06
C HIS A 12 -8.18 13.95 -13.04
N ASP A 13 -7.46 14.57 -13.98
CA ASP A 13 -6.69 13.87 -15.00
C ASP A 13 -5.19 13.95 -14.66
N PRO A 14 -4.65 12.93 -13.97
CA PRO A 14 -3.26 12.93 -13.53
C PRO A 14 -2.29 12.89 -14.74
N GLU A 15 -2.67 12.29 -15.87
CA GLU A 15 -1.77 12.18 -17.03
C GLU A 15 -1.53 13.53 -17.72
N THR A 16 -2.59 14.35 -17.85
CA THR A 16 -2.44 15.72 -18.36
C THR A 16 -1.58 16.57 -17.42
N ALA A 17 -1.78 16.47 -16.11
CA ALA A 17 -0.98 17.18 -15.12
C ALA A 17 0.51 16.77 -15.17
N ILE A 18 0.78 15.46 -15.30
CA ILE A 18 2.14 14.93 -15.45
C ILE A 18 2.83 15.57 -16.66
N ALA A 19 2.16 15.60 -17.81
CA ALA A 19 2.72 16.18 -19.03
C ALA A 19 3.02 17.68 -18.89
N ASP A 20 2.13 18.44 -18.25
CA ASP A 20 2.30 19.88 -18.05
C ASP A 20 3.43 20.20 -17.08
N PHE A 21 3.54 19.50 -15.95
CA PHE A 21 4.63 19.73 -15.01
C PHE A 21 5.97 19.23 -15.53
N ARG A 22 6.01 18.17 -16.33
CA ARG A 22 7.24 17.75 -17.04
C ARG A 22 7.79 18.86 -17.93
N LYS A 23 6.95 19.50 -18.74
CA LYS A 23 7.38 20.65 -19.56
C LYS A 23 7.93 21.81 -18.72
N VAL A 24 7.34 22.07 -17.55
CA VAL A 24 7.88 23.10 -16.65
C VAL A 24 9.27 22.71 -16.15
N LEU A 25 9.49 21.45 -15.80
CA LEU A 25 10.80 20.96 -15.34
C LEU A 25 11.82 20.83 -16.47
N GLU A 26 11.40 20.64 -17.72
CA GLU A 26 12.30 20.69 -18.89
C GLU A 26 12.94 22.09 -19.05
N HIS A 27 12.18 23.14 -18.79
CA HIS A 27 12.67 24.52 -18.85
C HIS A 27 13.30 25.00 -17.55
N THR A 28 12.77 24.53 -16.41
CA THR A 28 13.20 24.92 -15.07
C THR A 28 13.35 23.68 -14.18
N PRO A 29 14.48 22.95 -14.27
CA PRO A 29 14.67 21.67 -13.60
C PRO A 29 14.50 21.71 -12.08
N ASP A 30 14.79 22.84 -11.44
CA ASP A 30 14.73 23.02 -9.98
C ASP A 30 13.51 23.82 -9.53
N HIS A 31 12.43 23.79 -10.30
CA HIS A 31 11.19 24.47 -9.92
C HIS A 31 10.48 23.72 -8.78
N TYR A 32 10.67 24.19 -7.54
CA TYR A 32 10.14 23.60 -6.29
C TYR A 32 8.69 23.12 -6.38
N GLY A 33 7.76 24.00 -6.75
CA GLY A 33 6.34 23.65 -6.83
C GLY A 33 5.99 22.68 -7.97
N ALA A 34 6.78 22.63 -9.04
CA ALA A 34 6.50 21.74 -10.17
C ALA A 34 7.02 20.33 -9.86
N THR A 35 8.16 20.23 -9.16
CA THR A 35 8.68 18.96 -8.62
C THR A 35 7.65 18.31 -7.69
N PHE A 36 7.12 19.06 -6.73
CA PHE A 36 6.08 18.56 -5.81
C PHE A 36 4.83 18.08 -6.55
N GLN A 37 4.29 18.92 -7.44
CA GLN A 37 3.04 18.61 -8.13
C GLN A 37 3.19 17.46 -9.12
N LEU A 38 4.34 17.33 -9.79
CA LEU A 38 4.63 16.18 -10.65
C LEU A 38 4.73 14.88 -9.83
N ALA A 39 5.40 14.90 -8.68
CA ALA A 39 5.52 13.74 -7.80
C ALA A 39 4.15 13.26 -7.32
N ALA A 40 3.32 14.19 -6.84
CA ALA A 40 1.95 13.89 -6.43
C ALA A 40 1.07 13.39 -7.59
N ALA A 41 1.21 13.96 -8.79
CA ALA A 41 0.46 13.51 -9.97
C ALA A 41 0.86 12.09 -10.39
N LEU A 42 2.15 11.76 -10.34
CA LEU A 42 2.66 10.41 -10.63
C LEU A 42 2.17 9.38 -9.61
N GLU A 43 2.14 9.72 -8.32
CA GLU A 43 1.54 8.84 -7.31
C GLU A 43 0.04 8.64 -7.52
N ALA A 44 -0.70 9.69 -7.85
CA ALA A 44 -2.13 9.61 -8.16
C ALA A 44 -2.41 8.74 -9.40
N ALA A 45 -1.49 8.73 -10.37
CA ALA A 45 -1.52 7.82 -11.52
C ALA A 45 -1.03 6.39 -11.19
N GLY A 46 -0.63 6.10 -9.95
CA GLY A 46 -0.08 4.81 -9.54
C GLY A 46 1.36 4.55 -9.98
N ARG A 47 2.03 5.54 -10.57
CA ARG A 47 3.41 5.46 -11.09
C ARG A 47 4.42 5.79 -10.00
N ARG A 48 4.36 5.06 -8.89
CA ARG A 48 5.18 5.32 -7.69
C ARG A 48 6.68 5.25 -7.96
N ASP A 49 7.12 4.34 -8.82
CA ASP A 49 8.53 4.21 -9.23
C ASP A 49 9.08 5.50 -9.86
N GLU A 50 8.25 6.21 -10.64
CA GLU A 50 8.62 7.49 -11.26
C GLU A 50 8.46 8.67 -10.29
N ALA A 51 7.54 8.57 -9.32
CA ALA A 51 7.34 9.60 -8.30
C ALA A 51 8.48 9.62 -7.27
N ARG A 52 9.01 8.46 -6.90
CA ARG A 52 10.06 8.30 -5.89
C ARG A 52 11.27 9.23 -6.08
N PRO A 53 11.95 9.27 -7.24
CA PRO A 53 13.10 10.16 -7.42
C PRO A 53 12.74 11.64 -7.31
N LEU A 54 11.49 12.02 -7.61
CA LEU A 54 11.01 13.39 -7.44
C LEU A 54 10.74 13.71 -5.96
N TRP A 55 10.23 12.76 -5.18
CA TRP A 55 10.10 12.92 -3.74
C TRP A 55 11.46 13.01 -3.04
N GLU A 56 12.44 12.20 -3.45
CA GLU A 56 13.83 12.31 -2.98
C GLU A 56 14.42 13.69 -3.29
N LYS A 57 14.22 14.18 -4.53
CA LYS A 57 14.60 15.54 -4.91
C LYS A 57 13.89 16.59 -4.06
N MET A 58 12.59 16.40 -3.78
CA MET A 58 11.78 17.33 -2.99
C MET A 58 12.30 17.45 -1.55
N VAL A 59 12.69 16.33 -0.93
CA VAL A 59 13.33 16.35 0.40
C VAL A 59 14.59 17.20 0.38
N ALA A 60 15.49 16.99 -0.58
CA ALA A 60 16.74 17.76 -0.67
C ALA A 60 16.49 19.27 -0.88
N MET A 61 15.54 19.62 -1.74
CA MET A 61 15.17 21.02 -1.99
C MET A 61 14.52 21.66 -0.76
N ALA A 62 13.61 20.96 -0.08
CA ALA A 62 12.92 21.45 1.11
C ALA A 62 13.90 21.64 2.29
N GLU A 63 14.82 20.70 2.50
CA GLU A 63 15.90 20.84 3.49
C GLU A 63 16.79 22.05 3.20
N SER A 64 17.17 22.26 1.93
CA SER A 64 17.94 23.44 1.53
C SER A 64 17.20 24.75 1.78
N HIS A 65 15.86 24.74 1.72
CA HIS A 65 15.01 25.90 1.97
C HIS A 65 14.59 26.03 3.44
N GLN A 66 15.04 25.11 4.32
CA GLN A 66 14.61 25.00 5.72
C GLN A 66 13.08 24.80 5.87
N ASP A 67 12.43 24.27 4.84
CA ASP A 67 11.01 23.93 4.84
C ASP A 67 10.83 22.52 5.42
N THR A 68 10.73 22.46 6.74
CA THR A 68 10.61 21.20 7.48
C THR A 68 9.30 20.48 7.23
N GLU A 69 8.23 21.22 6.91
CA GLU A 69 6.90 20.65 6.67
C GLU A 69 6.88 19.89 5.35
N THR A 70 7.35 20.51 4.28
CA THR A 70 7.43 19.87 2.96
C THR A 70 8.44 18.72 2.96
N ALA A 71 9.58 18.87 3.66
CA ALA A 71 10.52 17.76 3.83
C ALA A 71 9.89 16.57 4.57
N ALA A 72 9.11 16.82 5.63
CA ALA A 72 8.40 15.76 6.36
C ALA A 72 7.33 15.08 5.49
N SER A 73 6.56 15.86 4.73
CA SER A 73 5.57 15.34 3.78
C SER A 73 6.23 14.45 2.72
N ALA A 74 7.27 14.93 2.04
CA ALA A 74 7.97 14.16 1.01
C ALA A 74 8.61 12.87 1.57
N ARG A 75 9.15 12.90 2.81
CA ARG A 75 9.63 11.68 3.48
C ARG A 75 8.50 10.70 3.80
N ALA A 76 7.30 11.17 4.14
CA ALA A 76 6.16 10.31 4.39
C ALA A 76 5.72 9.56 3.11
N HIS A 77 5.75 10.22 1.95
CA HIS A 77 5.49 9.59 0.66
C HIS A 77 6.50 8.47 0.36
N LEU A 78 7.80 8.73 0.56
CA LEU A 78 8.86 7.72 0.41
C LEU A 78 8.73 6.56 1.39
N ALA A 79 8.37 6.84 2.64
CA ALA A 79 8.17 5.82 3.66
C ALA A 79 6.97 4.92 3.34
N GLY A 80 5.88 5.48 2.81
CA GLY A 80 4.71 4.72 2.36
C GLY A 80 5.04 3.77 1.21
N ASP A 81 5.83 4.23 0.24
CA ASP A 81 6.31 3.40 -0.88
C ASP A 81 7.19 2.24 -0.39
N ALA A 82 8.17 2.54 0.47
CA ALA A 82 9.04 1.53 1.06
C ALA A 82 8.27 0.50 1.91
N ALA A 83 7.27 0.95 2.68
CA ALA A 83 6.41 0.09 3.47
C ALA A 83 5.60 -0.85 2.57
N GLY A 84 4.99 -0.35 1.49
CA GLY A 84 4.25 -1.17 0.53
C GLY A 84 5.12 -2.19 -0.20
N ALA A 85 6.33 -1.81 -0.61
CA ALA A 85 7.29 -2.74 -1.22
C ALA A 85 7.72 -3.84 -0.24
N SER A 86 8.04 -3.47 1.00
CA SER A 86 8.37 -4.41 2.07
C SER A 86 7.20 -5.35 2.39
N GLU A 87 5.97 -4.82 2.41
CA GLU A 87 4.75 -5.59 2.60
C GLU A 87 4.58 -6.66 1.51
N ALA A 88 4.75 -6.30 0.23
CA ALA A 88 4.64 -7.23 -0.89
C ALA A 88 5.66 -8.37 -0.82
N VAL A 89 6.93 -8.05 -0.50
CA VAL A 89 7.98 -9.06 -0.31
C VAL A 89 7.65 -10.00 0.85
N THR A 90 7.16 -9.44 1.96
CA THR A 90 6.78 -10.20 3.16
C THR A 90 5.57 -11.11 2.87
N MET A 91 4.58 -10.60 2.14
CA MET A 91 3.41 -11.36 1.70
C MET A 91 3.84 -12.54 0.81
N GLN A 92 4.73 -12.31 -0.16
CA GLN A 92 5.25 -13.38 -1.01
C GLN A 92 5.99 -14.45 -0.20
N ALA A 93 6.84 -14.05 0.74
CA ALA A 93 7.53 -14.99 1.62
C ALA A 93 6.56 -15.85 2.45
N GLY A 94 5.46 -15.27 2.93
CA GLY A 94 4.39 -16.00 3.63
C GLY A 94 3.65 -16.98 2.73
N LEU A 95 3.35 -16.59 1.48
CA LEU A 95 2.72 -17.46 0.48
C LEU A 95 3.62 -18.64 0.11
N ASP A 96 4.91 -18.39 -0.12
CA ASP A 96 5.89 -19.43 -0.42
C ASP A 96 6.03 -20.41 0.75
N ALA A 97 6.08 -19.90 1.98
CA ALA A 97 6.08 -20.74 3.18
C ALA A 97 4.84 -21.63 3.27
N LEU A 98 3.64 -21.08 3.04
CA LEU A 98 2.39 -21.82 3.18
C LEU A 98 2.19 -22.86 2.08
N TYR A 99 2.43 -22.50 0.82
CA TYR A 99 2.05 -23.31 -0.33
C TYR A 99 3.17 -24.15 -0.92
N GLN A 100 4.41 -23.64 -0.94
CA GLN A 100 5.55 -24.35 -1.55
C GLN A 100 6.30 -25.19 -0.51
N ARG A 101 6.51 -24.62 0.68
CA ARG A 101 7.27 -25.27 1.75
C ARG A 101 6.38 -26.05 2.72
N HIS A 102 5.06 -25.85 2.66
CA HIS A 102 4.09 -26.42 3.59
C HIS A 102 4.46 -26.17 5.07
N ASP A 103 4.97 -24.98 5.35
CA ASP A 103 5.43 -24.52 6.65
C ASP A 103 4.47 -23.44 7.18
N PRO A 104 3.34 -23.85 7.80
CA PRO A 104 2.35 -22.90 8.29
C PRO A 104 2.87 -22.06 9.45
N ALA A 105 3.87 -22.54 10.21
CA ALA A 105 4.45 -21.79 11.32
C ALA A 105 5.20 -20.54 10.81
N GLU A 106 6.02 -20.70 9.77
CA GLU A 106 6.72 -19.58 9.14
C GLU A 106 5.73 -18.65 8.41
N ALA A 107 4.73 -19.21 7.72
CA ALA A 107 3.70 -18.41 7.05
C ALA A 107 2.94 -17.49 8.02
N ILE A 108 2.59 -17.99 9.21
CA ILE A 108 1.95 -17.20 10.27
C ILE A 108 2.81 -15.99 10.65
N VAL A 109 4.12 -16.18 10.80
CA VAL A 109 5.04 -15.09 11.17
C VAL A 109 5.06 -14.01 10.09
N GLN A 110 5.15 -14.40 8.83
CA GLN A 110 5.21 -13.44 7.72
C GLN A 110 3.88 -12.69 7.53
N PHE A 111 2.73 -13.37 7.57
CA PHE A 111 1.44 -12.68 7.45
C PHE A 111 1.13 -11.76 8.64
N ARG A 112 1.60 -12.09 9.86
CA ARG A 112 1.49 -11.19 11.01
C ARG A 112 2.25 -9.88 10.77
N LYS A 113 3.48 -9.94 10.24
CA LYS A 113 4.25 -8.73 9.89
C LYS A 113 3.55 -7.85 8.86
N VAL A 114 2.91 -8.46 7.85
CA VAL A 114 2.07 -7.70 6.89
C VAL A 114 0.95 -6.96 7.63
N LEU A 115 0.26 -7.64 8.54
CA LEU A 115 -0.85 -7.04 9.30
C LEU A 115 -0.40 -6.05 10.39
N GLU A 116 0.85 -6.09 10.85
CA GLU A 116 1.43 -5.07 11.73
C GLU A 116 1.58 -3.72 11.01
N HIS A 117 1.93 -3.75 9.72
CA HIS A 117 2.02 -2.54 8.89
C HIS A 117 0.68 -2.13 8.30
N ASN A 118 -0.14 -3.10 7.90
CA ASN A 118 -1.44 -2.87 7.28
C ASN A 118 -2.51 -3.76 7.90
N PRO A 119 -3.13 -3.32 9.01
CA PRO A 119 -4.11 -4.11 9.74
C PRO A 119 -5.35 -4.46 8.92
N THR A 120 -5.65 -3.74 7.85
CA THR A 120 -6.84 -3.98 7.01
C THR A 120 -6.51 -4.71 5.71
N HIS A 121 -5.31 -5.30 5.58
CA HIS A 121 -4.93 -6.03 4.39
C HIS A 121 -5.78 -7.30 4.22
N TYR A 122 -6.62 -7.32 3.17
CA TYR A 122 -7.57 -8.40 2.90
C TYR A 122 -6.89 -9.76 2.71
N GLY A 123 -5.91 -9.84 1.80
CA GLY A 123 -5.21 -11.09 1.48
C GLY A 123 -4.46 -11.69 2.68
N ALA A 124 -3.61 -10.92 3.36
CA ALA A 124 -2.90 -11.35 4.56
C ALA A 124 -3.84 -11.81 5.70
N THR A 125 -5.01 -11.16 5.89
CA THR A 125 -5.99 -11.60 6.89
C THR A 125 -6.53 -13.00 6.56
N PHE A 126 -6.91 -13.24 5.30
CA PHE A 126 -7.36 -14.54 4.83
C PHE A 126 -6.27 -15.62 4.96
N GLN A 127 -5.06 -15.29 4.52
CA GLN A 127 -3.95 -16.24 4.47
C GLN A 127 -3.43 -16.59 5.87
N LEU A 128 -3.41 -15.63 6.80
CA LEU A 128 -3.08 -15.89 8.20
C LEU A 128 -4.10 -16.82 8.85
N ALA A 129 -5.41 -16.58 8.63
CA ALA A 129 -6.46 -17.44 9.16
C ALA A 129 -6.34 -18.88 8.62
N SER A 130 -6.08 -19.01 7.31
CA SER A 130 -5.84 -20.29 6.65
C SER A 130 -4.58 -21.01 7.16
N ALA A 131 -3.49 -20.28 7.39
CA ALA A 131 -2.25 -20.84 7.94
C ALA A 131 -2.43 -21.31 9.39
N LEU A 132 -3.19 -20.57 10.20
CA LEU A 132 -3.53 -20.98 11.57
C LEU A 132 -4.41 -22.23 11.61
N ASP A 133 -5.38 -22.36 10.69
CA ASP A 133 -6.15 -23.59 10.52
C ASP A 133 -5.28 -24.78 10.12
N ALA A 134 -4.34 -24.59 9.18
CA ALA A 134 -3.39 -25.61 8.75
C ALA A 134 -2.44 -26.04 9.89
N ALA A 135 -2.09 -25.11 10.79
CA ALA A 135 -1.33 -25.39 12.00
C ALA A 135 -2.18 -25.99 13.16
N GLY A 136 -3.49 -26.21 12.95
CA GLY A 136 -4.41 -26.71 13.98
C GLY A 136 -4.76 -25.68 15.06
N LYS A 137 -4.34 -24.42 14.91
CA LYS A 137 -4.55 -23.31 15.86
C LYS A 137 -5.90 -22.62 15.66
N ARG A 138 -6.98 -23.40 15.65
CA ARG A 138 -8.35 -22.90 15.34
C ARG A 138 -8.81 -21.77 16.25
N ALA A 139 -8.43 -21.81 17.53
CA ALA A 139 -8.78 -20.76 18.48
C ALA A 139 -8.17 -19.39 18.10
N GLU A 140 -6.95 -19.38 17.56
CA GLU A 140 -6.30 -18.18 17.03
C GLU A 140 -6.84 -17.79 15.65
N ALA A 141 -7.28 -18.74 14.82
CA ALA A 141 -7.85 -18.49 13.49
C ALA A 141 -9.23 -17.83 13.55
N ARG A 142 -10.06 -18.21 14.54
CA ARG A 142 -11.45 -17.74 14.68
C ARG A 142 -11.62 -16.21 14.63
N PRO A 143 -10.92 -15.38 15.44
CA PRO A 143 -11.09 -13.93 15.37
C PRO A 143 -10.69 -13.34 14.01
N LEU A 144 -9.77 -14.00 13.28
CA LEU A 144 -9.39 -13.58 11.93
C LEU A 144 -10.46 -13.96 10.91
N TRP A 145 -11.12 -15.11 11.06
CA TRP A 145 -12.27 -15.46 10.22
C TRP A 145 -13.48 -14.55 10.46
N GLU A 146 -13.72 -14.12 11.70
CA GLU A 146 -14.74 -13.11 12.02
C GLU A 146 -14.45 -11.77 11.34
N LYS A 147 -13.19 -11.33 11.41
CA LYS A 147 -12.74 -10.12 10.70
C LYS A 147 -12.84 -10.26 9.18
N MET A 148 -12.44 -11.41 8.65
CA MET A 148 -12.53 -11.72 7.21
C MET A 148 -13.98 -11.65 6.73
N LEU A 149 -14.92 -12.18 7.52
CA LEU A 149 -16.35 -12.11 7.20
C LEU A 149 -16.83 -10.66 7.11
N GLN A 150 -16.48 -9.82 8.08
CA GLN A 150 -16.84 -8.39 8.07
C GLN A 150 -16.28 -7.68 6.83
N MET A 151 -15.01 -7.95 6.49
CA MET A 151 -14.36 -7.37 5.32
C MET A 151 -15.01 -7.85 4.01
N ALA A 152 -15.30 -9.14 3.91
CA ALA A 152 -15.94 -9.74 2.73
C ALA A 152 -17.38 -9.23 2.53
N GLU A 153 -18.15 -9.07 3.60
CA GLU A 153 -19.50 -8.48 3.53
C GLU A 153 -19.45 -7.02 3.10
N ALA A 154 -18.49 -6.24 3.62
CA ALA A 154 -18.28 -4.86 3.21
C ALA A 154 -17.88 -4.74 1.73
N SER A 155 -17.07 -5.67 1.22
CA SER A 155 -16.68 -5.73 -0.20
C SER A 155 -17.66 -6.49 -1.10
N LYS A 156 -18.76 -7.02 -0.55
CA LYS A 156 -19.74 -7.88 -1.24
C LYS A 156 -19.12 -9.14 -1.90
N ASP A 157 -18.03 -9.64 -1.33
CA ASP A 157 -17.41 -10.91 -1.72
C ASP A 157 -18.15 -12.08 -1.03
N ILE A 158 -19.14 -12.62 -1.73
CA ILE A 158 -20.00 -13.69 -1.22
C ILE A 158 -19.19 -14.98 -0.99
N GLU A 159 -18.25 -15.30 -1.88
CA GLU A 159 -17.48 -16.54 -1.80
C GLU A 159 -16.59 -16.57 -0.55
N THR A 160 -15.88 -15.46 -0.30
CA THR A 160 -15.02 -15.37 0.88
C THR A 160 -15.85 -15.28 2.17
N ALA A 161 -17.00 -14.60 2.14
CA ALA A 161 -17.92 -14.58 3.28
C ALA A 161 -18.43 -15.99 3.64
N ASP A 162 -18.81 -16.79 2.65
CA ASP A 162 -19.29 -18.15 2.88
C ASP A 162 -18.18 -19.08 3.37
N LYS A 163 -16.96 -18.94 2.84
CA LYS A 163 -15.77 -19.64 3.37
C LYS A 163 -15.53 -19.29 4.83
N ALA A 164 -15.54 -18.01 5.18
CA ALA A 164 -15.33 -17.56 6.55
C ALA A 164 -16.44 -18.12 7.48
N ARG A 165 -17.71 -18.05 7.06
CA ARG A 165 -18.84 -18.65 7.81
C ARG A 165 -18.66 -20.15 7.99
N ALA A 166 -18.27 -20.90 6.97
CA ALA A 166 -18.06 -22.33 7.08
C ALA A 166 -16.96 -22.68 8.12
N ARG A 167 -15.87 -21.91 8.14
CA ARG A 167 -14.80 -22.07 9.14
C ARG A 167 -15.25 -21.73 10.55
N LEU A 168 -16.09 -20.71 10.71
CA LEU A 168 -16.64 -20.30 12.02
C LEU A 168 -17.68 -21.29 12.58
N HIS A 169 -18.45 -21.95 11.71
CA HIS A 169 -19.44 -22.95 12.11
C HIS A 169 -18.85 -24.35 12.32
N SER A 170 -17.61 -24.59 11.90
CA SER A 170 -16.90 -25.84 12.15
C SER A 170 -16.50 -25.90 13.64
N THR A 171 -17.41 -26.38 14.49
CA THR A 171 -17.14 -26.64 15.92
C THR A 171 -15.98 -27.62 16.09
N PRO A 172 -15.15 -27.47 17.15
CA PRO A 172 -14.09 -28.43 17.47
C PRO A 172 -14.62 -29.84 17.77
#